data_AF-A0ABD2SFR6-F1
#
_entry.id   AF-A0ABD2SFR6-F1
#
_cell.length_a   1.000
_cell.length_b   1.000
_cell.length_c   1.000
_cell.angle_alpha   90.00
_cell.angle_beta   90.00
_cell.angle_gamma   90.00
#
_symmetry.space_group_name_H-M   'P 1'
#
loop_
_entity.id
_entity.type
_entity.pdbx_description
1 polymer ?
#
loop_
_entity_poly.entity_id
_entity_poly.type
_entity_poly.pdbx_seq_one_letter_code
_entity_poly.pdbx_strand_id
1 'polypeptide(L)'
;MFNFPDQASLVFMVAVGPSIVITAVMFLVRPVGGHKQVRPSDHSSFLFIYSICVILAAYLLAVLLLQDLSSLNENVVIFLTIVLLILIVLPIIIPIFLVFFSEPRPVLEESLLPEPEKQEPSRMGSFILSLSEVEDERSSEEDTLPPSERQKRIAHLQAKLYQAAAEGAVRVKRRKGPRRGEDFTLLQALVKADFWLIFLSLVLASGSGLTVIDNLGQMSQSLGYSNTHIFVSMISIWNFLGRVAGGYFSENIVKYYAYPRPVAMAAVQVVMAFALFFYAMGCPGSIYVVSVLIGLGYGAHWAIVPAAVSELFGLKSFGALYNFLTLASPAGSLIFSGVIASGIYDYQAKQQHEHRIQSSGLGLGVPLVVKDDFLTCYGSICYSLTMGIMSGLCIIAFILSMIVVHRTKRVYAQLYGTPLA
;
A
#
# COMPACT_ATOMS: atom_id res chain seq x y z
N MET A 1 13.96 -37.44 8.29
CA MET A 1 15.27 -36.86 7.94
C MET A 1 15.22 -36.56 6.45
N PHE A 2 14.80 -35.35 6.08
CA PHE A 2 14.55 -34.99 4.68
C PHE A 2 15.84 -34.44 4.07
N ASN A 3 16.56 -35.26 3.29
CA ASN A 3 17.67 -34.81 2.46
C ASN A 3 17.09 -34.25 1.15
N PHE A 4 16.79 -32.97 1.12
CA PHE A 4 16.62 -32.23 -0.14
C PHE A 4 17.97 -31.64 -0.56
N PRO A 5 18.25 -31.48 -1.88
CA PRO A 5 19.39 -30.67 -2.32
C PRO A 5 19.27 -29.25 -1.73
N ASP A 6 20.39 -28.62 -1.36
CA ASP A 6 20.46 -27.37 -0.58
C ASP A 6 19.52 -26.25 -1.10
N GLN A 7 19.24 -26.20 -2.40
CA GLN A 7 18.36 -25.20 -2.98
C GLN A 7 16.87 -25.51 -2.76
N ALA A 8 16.44 -26.76 -2.86
CA ALA A 8 15.04 -27.14 -2.68
C ALA A 8 14.62 -27.11 -1.20
N SER A 9 15.53 -27.48 -0.29
CA SER A 9 15.34 -27.29 1.15
C SER A 9 15.22 -25.81 1.51
N LEU A 10 16.05 -24.94 0.92
CA LEU A 10 15.97 -23.49 1.13
C LEU A 10 14.62 -22.92 0.67
N VAL A 11 14.16 -23.28 -0.53
CA VAL A 11 12.86 -22.82 -1.07
C VAL A 11 11.72 -23.32 -0.18
N PHE A 12 11.74 -24.59 0.24
CA PHE A 12 10.72 -25.14 1.13
C PHE A 12 10.73 -24.45 2.51
N MET A 13 11.91 -24.20 3.08
CA MET A 13 12.06 -23.50 4.35
C MET A 13 11.49 -22.08 4.27
N VAL A 14 11.79 -21.33 3.20
CA VAL A 14 11.28 -19.97 3.00
C VAL A 14 9.76 -19.97 2.75
N ALA A 15 9.23 -20.98 2.05
CA ALA A 15 7.80 -21.08 1.76
C ALA A 15 6.95 -21.44 2.99
N VAL A 16 7.43 -22.37 3.82
CA VAL A 16 6.63 -22.94 4.93
C VAL A 16 7.00 -22.34 6.30
N GLY A 17 8.27 -21.96 6.48
CA GLY A 17 8.81 -21.47 7.75
C GLY A 17 8.01 -20.30 8.34
N PRO A 18 7.77 -19.20 7.59
CA PRO A 18 7.00 -18.07 8.09
C PRO A 18 5.59 -18.46 8.55
N SER A 19 4.91 -19.35 7.81
CA SER A 19 3.56 -19.82 8.14
C SER A 19 3.53 -20.65 9.42
N ILE A 20 4.53 -21.52 9.65
CA ILE A 20 4.66 -22.29 10.88
C ILE A 20 4.84 -21.35 12.08
N VAL A 21 5.75 -20.36 11.96
CA VAL A 21 6.02 -19.39 13.04
C VAL A 21 4.77 -18.57 13.36
N ILE A 22 4.09 -18.04 12.34
CA ILE A 22 2.87 -17.24 12.54
C ILE A 22 1.78 -18.07 13.22
N THR A 23 1.58 -19.32 12.79
CA THR A 23 0.56 -20.21 13.38
C THR A 23 0.90 -20.57 14.83
N ALA A 24 2.18 -20.79 15.13
CA ALA A 24 2.66 -21.09 16.49
C ALA A 24 2.58 -19.89 17.45
N VAL A 25 2.58 -18.66 16.94
CA VAL A 25 2.51 -17.44 17.76
C VAL A 25 1.10 -16.85 17.80
N MET A 26 0.16 -17.36 16.99
CA MET A 26 -1.21 -16.85 16.87
C MET A 26 -1.95 -16.74 18.21
N PHE A 27 -1.68 -17.65 19.17
CA PHE A 27 -2.31 -17.66 20.50
C PHE A 27 -1.93 -16.44 21.36
N LEU A 28 -0.83 -15.75 21.04
CA LEU A 28 -0.38 -14.56 21.77
C LEU A 28 -1.15 -13.29 21.33
N VAL A 29 -1.85 -13.33 20.19
CA VAL A 29 -2.57 -12.17 19.66
C VAL A 29 -3.86 -11.96 20.44
N ARG A 30 -3.95 -10.84 21.18
CA ARG A 30 -5.15 -10.43 21.91
C ARG A 30 -5.92 -9.35 21.14
N PRO A 31 -7.26 -9.41 21.07
CA PRO A 31 -8.06 -8.33 20.50
C PRO A 31 -7.97 -7.10 21.41
N VAL A 32 -7.45 -5.99 20.86
CA VAL A 32 -7.51 -4.69 21.54
C VAL A 32 -8.82 -4.02 21.13
N GLY A 33 -9.69 -3.72 22.10
CA GLY A 33 -10.92 -2.97 21.84
C GLY A 33 -10.57 -1.59 21.27
N GLY A 34 -11.16 -1.24 20.12
CA GLY A 34 -10.97 0.08 19.51
C GLY A 34 -11.60 1.16 20.39
N HIS A 35 -10.79 1.85 21.19
CA HIS A 35 -11.26 3.01 21.94
C HIS A 35 -11.28 4.19 20.98
N LYS A 36 -12.45 4.81 20.77
CA LYS A 36 -12.63 5.96 19.86
C LYS A 36 -11.97 7.26 20.36
N GLN A 37 -11.34 7.25 21.53
CA GLN A 37 -10.68 8.44 22.09
C GLN A 37 -9.16 8.39 21.89
N VAL A 38 -8.67 9.33 21.08
CA VAL A 38 -7.24 9.63 20.92
C VAL A 38 -6.70 10.13 22.26
N ARG A 39 -5.76 9.41 22.88
CA ARG A 39 -5.13 9.86 24.12
C ARG A 39 -4.12 10.97 23.80
N PRO A 40 -3.94 11.99 24.66
CA PRO A 40 -2.89 12.99 24.45
C PRO A 40 -1.48 12.39 24.41
N SER A 41 -1.26 11.24 25.07
CA SER A 41 -0.02 10.44 25.00
C SER A 41 0.25 9.82 23.62
N ASP A 42 -0.77 9.69 22.77
CA ASP A 42 -0.66 9.03 21.47
C ASP A 42 0.15 9.90 20.51
N HIS A 43 0.02 11.24 20.58
CA HIS A 43 0.80 12.14 19.76
C HIS A 43 2.30 12.07 20.08
N SER A 44 2.66 12.02 21.38
CA SER A 44 4.06 11.88 21.81
C SER A 44 4.64 10.51 21.45
N SER A 45 3.86 9.45 21.66
CA SER A 45 4.25 8.08 21.29
C SER A 45 4.43 7.94 19.78
N PHE A 46 3.52 8.52 19.00
CA PHE A 46 3.58 8.54 17.54
C PHE A 46 4.81 9.28 17.03
N LEU A 47 5.09 10.49 17.55
CA LEU A 47 6.29 11.25 17.19
C LEU A 47 7.57 10.52 17.56
N PHE A 48 7.62 9.84 18.71
CA PHE A 48 8.77 9.05 19.12
C PHE A 48 9.03 7.87 18.17
N ILE A 49 7.99 7.08 17.86
CA ILE A 49 8.10 5.96 16.90
C ILE A 49 8.57 6.48 15.54
N TYR A 50 7.95 7.53 15.02
CA TYR A 50 8.33 8.12 13.74
C TYR A 50 9.78 8.62 13.76
N SER A 51 10.21 9.28 14.83
CA SER A 51 11.59 9.78 14.98
C SER A 51 12.60 8.64 14.96
N ILE A 52 12.31 7.54 15.68
CA ILE A 52 13.16 6.34 15.65
C ILE A 52 13.19 5.73 14.24
N CYS A 53 12.04 5.63 13.56
CA CYS A 53 12.01 5.14 12.19
C CYS A 53 12.84 6.02 11.26
N VAL A 54 12.79 7.35 11.38
CA VAL A 54 13.60 8.28 10.58
C VAL A 54 15.09 8.12 10.90
N ILE A 55 15.45 8.00 12.19
CA ILE A 55 16.84 7.75 12.61
C ILE A 55 17.34 6.42 12.05
N LEU A 56 16.53 5.36 12.14
CA LEU A 56 16.84 4.05 11.57
C LEU A 56 17.02 4.13 10.04
N ALA A 57 16.19 4.93 9.35
CA ALA A 57 16.34 5.23 7.92
C ALA A 57 17.71 5.82 7.60
N ALA A 58 18.03 6.92 8.30
CA ALA A 58 19.26 7.68 8.09
C ALA A 58 20.48 6.82 8.44
N TYR A 59 20.37 6.01 9.48
CA TYR A 59 21.40 5.07 9.90
C TYR A 59 21.63 3.99 8.84
N LEU A 60 20.58 3.33 8.35
CA LEU A 60 20.70 2.31 7.30
C LEU A 60 21.30 2.90 6.01
N LEU A 61 20.85 4.10 5.62
CA LEU A 61 21.43 4.82 4.48
C LEU A 61 22.92 5.11 4.69
N ALA A 62 23.29 5.61 5.87
CA ALA A 62 24.69 5.90 6.20
C ALA A 62 25.56 4.64 6.16
N VAL A 63 25.12 3.55 6.80
CA VAL A 63 25.86 2.27 6.82
C VAL A 63 26.05 1.71 5.42
N LEU A 64 25.00 1.73 4.59
CA LEU A 64 25.08 1.22 3.22
C LEU A 64 26.03 2.06 2.35
N LEU A 65 25.97 3.40 2.47
CA LEU A 65 26.92 4.28 1.77
C LEU A 65 28.35 4.07 2.27
N LEU A 66 28.55 3.89 3.58
CA LEU A 66 29.87 3.68 4.15
C LEU A 66 30.48 2.35 3.70
N GLN A 67 29.67 1.30 3.60
CA GLN A 67 30.09 -0.01 3.12
C GLN A 67 30.41 -0.01 1.62
N ASP A 68 29.76 0.84 0.83
CA ASP A 68 30.01 0.96 -0.61
C ASP A 68 31.22 1.86 -0.92
N LEU A 69 31.42 2.94 -0.15
CA LEU A 69 32.52 3.90 -0.36
C LEU A 69 33.82 3.48 0.34
N SER A 70 33.78 2.62 1.34
CA SER A 70 34.95 2.22 2.12
C SER A 70 34.98 0.72 2.40
N SER A 71 36.16 0.11 2.25
CA SER A 71 36.41 -1.27 2.67
C SER A 71 36.43 -1.33 4.21
N LEU A 72 35.26 -1.55 4.80
CA LEU A 72 35.10 -1.58 6.25
C LEU A 72 35.74 -2.81 6.88
N ASN A 73 36.38 -2.61 8.03
CA ASN A 73 36.90 -3.71 8.83
C ASN A 73 35.75 -4.53 9.44
N GLU A 74 35.94 -5.84 9.59
CA GLU A 74 34.91 -6.77 10.07
C GLU A 74 34.37 -6.36 11.45
N ASN A 75 35.25 -5.88 12.34
CA ASN A 75 34.86 -5.34 13.66
C ASN A 75 33.93 -4.13 13.57
N VAL A 76 34.11 -3.26 12.56
CA VAL A 76 33.27 -2.09 12.34
C VAL A 76 31.90 -2.53 11.81
N VAL A 77 31.86 -3.49 10.90
CA VAL A 77 30.59 -4.06 10.40
C VAL A 77 29.81 -4.73 11.53
N ILE A 78 30.48 -5.50 12.40
CA ILE A 78 29.84 -6.11 13.58
C ILE A 78 29.29 -5.04 14.52
N PHE A 79 30.07 -4.01 14.83
CA PHE A 79 29.61 -2.90 15.68
C PHE A 79 28.39 -2.19 15.08
N LEU A 80 28.42 -1.85 13.79
CA LEU A 80 27.30 -1.23 13.09
C LEU A 80 26.06 -2.13 13.09
N THR A 81 26.24 -3.45 13.02
CA THR A 81 25.14 -4.42 13.10
C THR A 81 24.53 -4.47 14.50
N ILE A 82 25.35 -4.40 15.56
CA ILE A 82 24.85 -4.35 16.95
C ILE A 82 24.03 -3.09 17.19
N VAL A 83 24.53 -1.92 16.74
CA VAL A 83 23.79 -0.65 16.85
C VAL A 83 22.47 -0.72 16.08
N LEU A 84 22.46 -1.34 14.89
CA LEU A 84 21.23 -1.57 14.12
C LEU A 84 20.20 -2.39 14.91
N LEU A 85 20.63 -3.50 15.51
CA LEU A 85 19.75 -4.37 16.31
C LEU A 85 19.14 -3.62 17.49
N ILE A 86 19.92 -2.77 18.18
CA ILE A 86 19.42 -1.94 19.27
C ILE A 86 18.35 -0.97 18.76
N LEU A 87 18.59 -0.27 17.65
CA LEU A 87 17.64 0.67 17.06
C LEU A 87 16.34 -0.02 16.60
N ILE A 88 16.41 -1.26 16.10
CA ILE A 88 15.23 -2.06 15.70
C ILE A 88 14.37 -2.45 16.89
N VAL A 89 14.98 -2.72 18.06
CA VAL A 89 14.26 -3.12 19.28
C VAL A 89 13.68 -1.92 20.02
N LEU A 90 14.23 -0.72 19.82
CA LEU A 90 13.84 0.50 20.53
C LEU A 90 12.33 0.84 20.48
N PRO A 91 11.59 0.67 19.36
CA PRO A 91 10.15 0.91 19.31
C PRO A 91 9.33 -0.03 20.21
N ILE A 92 9.86 -1.20 20.59
CA ILE A 92 9.19 -2.17 21.49
C ILE A 92 9.12 -1.64 22.93
N ILE A 93 9.96 -0.67 23.28
CA ILE A 93 9.96 -0.04 24.61
C ILE A 93 8.62 0.66 24.87
N ILE A 94 7.96 1.24 23.85
CA ILE A 94 6.67 1.93 24.06
C ILE A 94 5.57 0.95 24.49
N PRO A 95 5.30 -0.16 23.78
CA PRO A 95 4.33 -1.16 24.24
C PRO A 95 4.62 -1.67 25.66
N ILE A 96 5.89 -1.93 25.99
CA ILE A 96 6.29 -2.37 27.33
C ILE A 96 5.98 -1.27 28.35
N PHE A 97 6.34 -0.02 28.06
CA PHE A 97 6.09 1.10 28.96
C PHE A 97 4.58 1.34 29.17
N LEU A 98 3.78 1.26 28.10
CA LEU A 98 2.33 1.41 28.18
C LEU A 98 1.65 0.27 28.94
N VAL A 99 2.17 -0.95 28.88
CA VAL A 99 1.60 -2.11 29.58
C VAL A 99 2.00 -2.13 31.06
N PHE A 100 3.24 -1.80 31.39
CA PHE A 100 3.78 -1.95 32.75
C PHE A 100 3.74 -0.68 33.59
N PHE A 101 3.76 0.51 32.97
CA PHE A 101 3.91 1.79 33.66
C PHE A 101 2.75 2.76 33.46
N SER A 102 1.80 2.48 32.57
CA SER A 102 0.56 3.28 32.53
C SER A 102 -0.39 2.79 33.61
N GLU A 103 -0.66 3.62 34.61
CA GLU A 103 -1.65 3.31 35.64
C GLU A 103 -3.03 3.04 35.02
N PRO A 104 -3.78 2.04 35.51
CA PRO A 104 -5.20 1.93 35.22
C PRO A 104 -5.89 3.19 35.79
N ARG A 105 -6.52 4.00 34.94
CA ARG A 105 -7.40 5.04 35.48
C ARG A 105 -8.53 4.36 36.27
N PRO A 106 -8.88 4.86 37.47
CA PRO A 106 -9.99 4.33 38.23
C PRO A 106 -11.30 4.56 37.46
N VAL A 107 -12.09 3.49 37.39
CA VAL A 107 -13.43 3.34 36.76
C VAL A 107 -14.42 4.48 37.08
N LEU A 108 -14.13 5.35 38.06
CA LEU A 108 -14.98 6.47 38.48
C LEU A 108 -15.02 7.63 37.46
N GLU A 109 -13.99 7.80 36.63
CA GLU A 109 -14.00 8.83 35.57
C GLU A 109 -14.67 8.35 34.28
N GLU A 110 -14.90 7.04 34.17
CA GLU A 110 -15.58 6.38 33.05
C GLU A 110 -17.12 6.42 33.20
N SER A 111 -17.64 6.62 34.42
CA SER A 111 -19.08 6.78 34.70
C SER A 111 -19.60 8.21 34.58
N LEU A 112 -18.70 9.21 34.49
CA LEU A 112 -19.04 10.64 34.37
C LEU A 112 -18.96 11.17 32.92
N LEU A 113 -18.45 10.35 32.00
CA LEU A 113 -18.52 10.61 30.57
C LEU A 113 -19.69 9.78 30.01
N PRO A 114 -20.51 10.32 29.09
CA PRO A 114 -21.65 9.58 28.59
C PRO A 114 -21.15 8.28 27.96
N GLU A 115 -21.49 7.14 28.57
CA GLU A 115 -21.50 5.87 27.87
C GLU A 115 -22.23 6.11 26.53
N PRO A 116 -21.72 5.62 25.39
CA PRO A 116 -22.56 5.55 24.21
C PRO A 116 -23.75 4.69 24.63
N GLU A 117 -24.90 5.32 24.84
CA GLU A 117 -26.16 4.65 25.11
C GLU A 117 -26.21 3.45 24.18
N LYS A 118 -26.49 2.27 24.74
CA LYS A 118 -27.22 1.25 23.99
C LYS A 118 -28.55 1.88 23.57
N GLN A 119 -28.51 2.72 22.55
CA GLN A 119 -29.69 3.23 21.89
C GLN A 119 -30.30 2.05 21.15
N GLU A 120 -31.27 1.43 21.81
CA GLU A 120 -32.48 1.13 21.07
C GLU A 120 -32.83 2.38 20.27
N PRO A 121 -32.93 2.29 18.94
CA PRO A 121 -33.06 3.48 18.12
C PRO A 121 -34.39 4.15 18.47
N SER A 122 -34.31 5.25 19.20
CA SER A 122 -35.43 6.17 19.34
C SER A 122 -35.85 6.55 17.91
N ARG A 123 -37.13 6.35 17.61
CA ARG A 123 -37.72 6.49 16.27
C ARG A 123 -37.49 7.88 15.65
N MET A 124 -36.96 8.86 16.38
CA MET A 124 -36.74 10.23 15.92
C MET A 124 -35.34 10.44 15.32
N GLY A 125 -34.28 9.83 15.90
CA GLY A 125 -32.90 10.06 15.48
C GLY A 125 -32.53 9.39 14.15
N SER A 126 -33.13 8.23 13.88
CA SER A 126 -32.92 7.52 12.60
C SER A 126 -33.60 8.22 11.41
N PHE A 127 -34.64 9.02 11.68
CA PHE A 127 -35.35 9.78 10.66
C PHE A 127 -34.57 11.01 10.18
N ILE A 128 -33.93 11.75 11.11
CA ILE A 128 -33.11 12.92 10.76
C ILE A 128 -31.88 12.50 9.93
N LEU A 129 -31.23 11.40 10.31
CA LEU A 129 -30.04 10.91 9.59
C LEU A 129 -30.37 10.24 8.24
N SER A 130 -31.56 9.67 8.07
CA SER A 130 -32.04 9.16 6.77
C SER A 130 -32.46 10.28 5.82
N LEU A 131 -32.83 11.45 6.34
CA LEU A 131 -33.27 12.58 5.52
C LEU A 131 -32.12 13.33 4.85
N SER A 132 -30.93 13.32 5.47
CA SER A 132 -29.68 13.72 4.78
C SER A 132 -29.26 12.72 3.71
N GLU A 133 -29.82 11.50 3.73
CA GLU A 133 -29.51 10.39 2.80
C GLU A 133 -30.40 10.39 1.54
N VAL A 134 -31.46 11.21 1.51
CA VAL A 134 -32.29 11.43 0.29
C VAL A 134 -31.63 12.45 -0.66
N GLU A 135 -30.63 13.21 -0.20
CA GLU A 135 -29.78 14.04 -1.07
C GLU A 135 -28.69 13.25 -1.81
N ASP A 136 -28.51 11.96 -1.49
CA ASP A 136 -27.39 11.14 -2.01
C ASP A 136 -27.73 10.36 -3.30
N GLU A 137 -28.99 10.39 -3.76
CA GLU A 137 -29.40 9.91 -5.10
C GLU A 137 -30.16 11.02 -5.86
N ARG A 138 -29.44 11.95 -6.51
CA ARG A 138 -29.98 12.67 -7.68
C ARG A 138 -28.96 13.01 -8.75
N SER A 139 -29.44 12.87 -9.99
CA SER A 139 -28.75 12.98 -11.28
C SER A 139 -28.23 14.38 -11.59
N SER A 140 -27.24 14.41 -12.49
CA SER A 140 -26.44 15.52 -13.00
C SER A 140 -27.19 16.64 -13.76
N GLU A 141 -28.42 17.01 -13.36
CA GLU A 141 -29.19 18.10 -13.97
C GLU A 141 -29.58 19.24 -13.00
N GLU A 142 -29.26 19.15 -11.70
CA GLU A 142 -29.71 20.14 -10.69
C GLU A 142 -28.70 21.26 -10.32
N ASP A 143 -27.59 21.39 -11.03
CA ASP A 143 -26.53 22.39 -10.75
C ASP A 143 -26.79 23.80 -11.35
N THR A 144 -27.99 24.09 -11.87
CA THR A 144 -28.29 25.37 -12.55
C THR A 144 -29.25 26.33 -11.83
N LEU A 145 -29.69 26.03 -10.60
CA LEU A 145 -30.67 26.85 -9.87
C LEU A 145 -30.04 27.68 -8.72
N PRO A 146 -30.54 28.91 -8.47
CA PRO A 146 -30.01 29.79 -7.42
C PRO A 146 -30.19 29.21 -6.00
N PRO A 147 -29.22 29.45 -5.10
CA PRO A 147 -29.10 28.77 -3.80
C PRO A 147 -30.31 28.98 -2.86
N SER A 148 -31.03 30.09 -3.00
CA SER A 148 -32.21 30.42 -2.17
C SER A 148 -33.45 29.58 -2.48
N GLU A 149 -33.62 29.11 -3.71
CA GLU A 149 -34.76 28.26 -4.10
C GLU A 149 -34.53 26.79 -3.75
N ARG A 150 -33.28 26.35 -3.83
CA ARG A 150 -32.83 25.02 -3.42
C ARG A 150 -33.14 24.78 -1.93
N GLN A 151 -32.78 25.72 -1.06
CA GLN A 151 -33.03 25.60 0.39
C GLN A 151 -34.53 25.48 0.72
N LYS A 152 -35.38 26.25 0.03
CA LYS A 152 -36.84 26.22 0.24
C LYS A 152 -37.46 24.91 -0.24
N ARG A 153 -37.01 24.36 -1.37
CA ARG A 153 -37.48 23.06 -1.87
C ARG A 153 -37.03 21.90 -0.99
N ILE A 154 -35.79 21.94 -0.48
CA ILE A 154 -35.29 20.95 0.47
C ILE A 154 -36.15 20.99 1.75
N ALA A 155 -36.33 22.16 2.37
CA ALA A 155 -37.14 22.29 3.57
C ALA A 155 -38.60 21.81 3.39
N HIS A 156 -39.20 22.09 2.22
CA HIS A 156 -40.55 21.64 1.90
C HIS A 156 -40.64 20.12 1.64
N LEU A 157 -39.63 19.52 1.00
CA LEU A 157 -39.53 18.07 0.84
C LEU A 157 -39.30 17.37 2.17
N GLN A 158 -38.48 17.95 3.05
CA GLN A 158 -38.27 17.47 4.40
C GLN A 158 -39.59 17.45 5.18
N ALA A 159 -40.36 18.56 5.17
CA ALA A 159 -41.66 18.63 5.84
C ALA A 159 -42.66 17.56 5.33
N LYS A 160 -42.73 17.33 4.02
CA LYS A 160 -43.58 16.28 3.44
C LYS A 160 -43.15 14.87 3.83
N LEU A 161 -41.84 14.61 3.91
CA LEU A 161 -41.30 13.32 4.36
C LEU A 161 -41.56 13.08 5.85
N TYR A 162 -41.44 14.11 6.69
CA TYR A 162 -41.82 14.03 8.11
C TYR A 162 -43.30 13.71 8.29
N GLN A 163 -44.16 14.31 7.46
CA GLN A 163 -45.60 14.06 7.52
C GLN A 163 -45.96 12.65 7.03
N ALA A 164 -45.36 12.18 5.92
CA ALA A 164 -45.56 10.82 5.42
C ALA A 164 -44.99 9.73 6.35
N ALA A 165 -43.97 10.07 7.14
CA ALA A 165 -43.39 9.23 8.19
C ALA A 165 -44.29 9.13 9.43
N ALA A 166 -44.84 10.25 9.87
CA ALA A 166 -45.77 10.33 11.00
C ALA A 166 -47.07 9.56 10.72
N GLU A 167 -47.52 9.53 9.47
CA GLU A 167 -48.70 8.77 9.01
C GLU A 167 -48.43 7.26 8.83
N GLY A 168 -47.19 6.79 9.08
CA GLY A 168 -46.83 5.37 8.99
C GLY A 168 -46.84 4.80 7.56
N ALA A 169 -46.99 5.66 6.55
CA ALA A 169 -47.13 5.27 5.14
C ALA A 169 -45.81 4.83 4.49
N VAL A 170 -44.66 5.16 5.09
CA VAL A 170 -43.33 4.82 4.55
C VAL A 170 -42.56 3.94 5.53
N ARG A 171 -42.60 2.61 5.33
CA ARG A 171 -41.57 1.71 5.87
C ARG A 171 -40.27 2.00 5.12
N VAL A 172 -39.41 2.84 5.69
CA VAL A 172 -38.04 3.02 5.18
C VAL A 172 -37.36 1.66 5.22
N LYS A 173 -37.14 1.08 4.03
CA LYS A 173 -36.40 -0.16 3.84
C LYS A 173 -34.96 0.13 4.28
N ARG A 174 -34.61 -0.19 5.54
CA ARG A 174 -33.25 -0.06 6.09
C ARG A 174 -32.29 -0.79 5.12
N ARG A 175 -31.56 -0.05 4.27
CA ARG A 175 -30.65 -0.63 3.28
C ARG A 175 -29.63 -1.47 4.06
N LYS A 176 -29.51 -2.74 3.67
CA LYS A 176 -29.22 -3.89 4.56
C LYS A 176 -27.73 -4.11 4.89
N GLY A 177 -26.91 -3.06 5.03
CA GLY A 177 -25.48 -3.23 5.33
C GLY A 177 -24.79 -1.98 5.87
N PRO A 178 -23.59 -2.15 6.49
CA PRO A 178 -22.83 -1.05 7.08
C PRO A 178 -22.45 0.02 6.04
N ARG A 179 -22.40 1.27 6.49
CA ARG A 179 -21.95 2.43 5.71
C ARG A 179 -20.42 2.51 5.74
N ARG A 180 -19.81 3.15 4.73
CA ARG A 180 -18.35 3.35 4.66
C ARG A 180 -17.88 4.11 5.92
N GLY A 181 -16.80 3.66 6.54
CA GLY A 181 -16.35 4.18 7.85
C GLY A 181 -16.94 3.46 9.08
N GLU A 182 -17.89 2.55 8.88
CA GLU A 182 -18.36 1.63 9.93
C GLU A 182 -17.60 0.29 9.86
N ASP A 183 -17.81 -0.57 10.85
CA ASP A 183 -17.16 -1.89 10.89
C ASP A 183 -17.80 -2.88 9.91
N PHE A 184 -17.05 -3.24 8.86
CA PHE A 184 -17.44 -4.28 7.90
C PHE A 184 -16.95 -5.66 8.33
N THR A 185 -17.73 -6.68 8.00
CA THR A 185 -17.22 -8.06 7.93
C THR A 185 -16.56 -8.31 6.57
N LEU A 186 -15.65 -9.29 6.48
CA LEU A 186 -14.94 -9.63 5.23
C LEU A 186 -15.88 -9.82 4.03
N LEU A 187 -16.92 -10.63 4.18
CA LEU A 187 -17.89 -10.89 3.10
C LEU A 187 -18.66 -9.63 2.70
N GLN A 188 -18.97 -8.75 3.65
CA GLN A 188 -19.65 -7.49 3.36
C GLN A 188 -18.74 -6.53 2.59
N ALA A 189 -17.45 -6.49 2.91
CA ALA A 189 -16.47 -5.67 2.20
C ALA A 189 -16.21 -6.20 0.78
N LEU A 190 -16.13 -7.51 0.59
CA LEU A 190 -15.92 -8.14 -0.73
C LEU A 190 -17.06 -7.89 -1.72
N VAL A 191 -18.26 -7.53 -1.25
CA VAL A 191 -19.37 -7.14 -2.13
C VAL A 191 -19.26 -5.67 -2.57
N LYS A 192 -18.43 -4.85 -1.90
CA LYS A 192 -18.29 -3.42 -2.21
C LYS A 192 -17.34 -3.19 -3.39
N ALA A 193 -17.79 -2.37 -4.33
CA ALA A 193 -16.97 -1.96 -5.47
C ALA A 193 -15.67 -1.25 -5.07
N ASP A 194 -15.67 -0.45 -4.00
CA ASP A 194 -14.48 0.29 -3.57
C ASP A 194 -13.34 -0.64 -3.13
N PHE A 195 -13.70 -1.77 -2.53
CA PHE A 195 -12.73 -2.79 -2.13
C PHE A 195 -12.01 -3.36 -3.37
N TRP A 196 -12.78 -3.71 -4.41
CA TRP A 196 -12.23 -4.20 -5.67
C TRP A 196 -11.44 -3.13 -6.44
N LEU A 197 -11.87 -1.87 -6.40
CA LEU A 197 -11.11 -0.78 -7.01
C LEU A 197 -9.74 -0.60 -6.36
N ILE A 198 -9.67 -0.64 -5.02
CA ILE A 198 -8.39 -0.61 -4.28
C ILE A 198 -7.58 -1.87 -4.58
N PHE A 199 -8.19 -3.07 -4.54
CA PHE A 199 -7.51 -4.33 -4.83
C PHE A 199 -6.90 -4.34 -6.23
N LEU A 200 -7.67 -4.02 -7.27
CA LEU A 200 -7.20 -3.98 -8.65
C LEU A 200 -6.13 -2.90 -8.84
N SER A 201 -6.32 -1.72 -8.25
CA SER A 201 -5.29 -0.68 -8.26
C SER A 201 -3.98 -1.18 -7.64
N LEU A 202 -4.05 -1.95 -6.56
CA LEU A 202 -2.87 -2.52 -5.90
C LEU A 202 -2.22 -3.63 -6.73
N VAL A 203 -3.02 -4.50 -7.38
CA VAL A 203 -2.50 -5.52 -8.32
C VAL A 203 -1.68 -4.82 -9.39
N LEU A 204 -2.22 -3.77 -10.02
CA LEU A 204 -1.57 -3.07 -11.11
C LEU A 204 -0.32 -2.30 -10.65
N ALA A 205 -0.43 -1.46 -9.62
CA ALA A 205 0.68 -0.60 -9.18
C ALA A 205 1.74 -1.34 -8.37
N SER A 206 1.34 -2.03 -7.29
CA SER A 206 2.29 -2.76 -6.45
C SER A 206 2.83 -4.00 -7.15
N GLY A 207 2.04 -4.66 -8.00
CA GLY A 207 2.54 -5.73 -8.87
C GLY A 207 3.63 -5.25 -9.82
N SER A 208 3.46 -4.06 -10.43
CA SER A 208 4.49 -3.46 -11.29
C SER A 208 5.77 -3.13 -10.51
N GLY A 209 5.64 -2.56 -9.31
CA GLY A 209 6.79 -2.31 -8.44
C GLY A 209 7.51 -3.59 -8.02
N LEU A 210 6.77 -4.63 -7.63
CA LEU A 210 7.34 -5.93 -7.25
C LEU A 210 8.02 -6.62 -8.44
N THR A 211 7.49 -6.47 -9.65
CA THR A 211 8.11 -7.01 -10.88
C THR A 211 9.51 -6.45 -11.12
N VAL A 212 9.72 -5.16 -10.88
CA VAL A 212 11.06 -4.54 -10.97
C VAL A 212 11.98 -5.12 -9.89
N ILE A 213 11.49 -5.31 -8.68
CA ILE A 213 12.27 -5.84 -7.55
C ILE A 213 12.70 -7.28 -7.83
N ASP A 214 11.77 -8.13 -8.27
CA ASP A 214 12.01 -9.55 -8.54
C ASP A 214 13.02 -9.77 -9.67
N ASN A 215 13.01 -8.88 -10.68
CA ASN A 215 13.87 -9.00 -11.86
C ASN A 215 15.10 -8.07 -11.84
N LEU A 216 15.32 -7.32 -10.76
CA LEU A 216 16.37 -6.29 -10.69
C LEU A 216 17.77 -6.84 -11.00
N GLY A 217 18.05 -8.06 -10.54
CA GLY A 217 19.31 -8.75 -10.80
C GLY A 217 19.53 -8.98 -12.30
N GLN A 218 18.52 -9.49 -13.02
CA GLN A 218 18.60 -9.70 -14.47
C GLN A 218 18.62 -8.37 -15.24
N MET A 219 17.85 -7.38 -14.80
CA MET A 219 17.84 -6.05 -15.39
C MET A 219 19.23 -5.39 -15.33
N SER A 220 19.88 -5.41 -14.18
CA SER A 220 21.21 -4.84 -13.99
C SER A 220 22.28 -5.57 -14.81
N GLN A 221 22.23 -6.91 -14.86
CA GLN A 221 23.11 -7.71 -15.71
C GLN A 221 22.90 -7.41 -17.20
N SER A 222 21.65 -7.26 -17.66
CA SER A 222 21.34 -6.97 -19.07
C SER A 222 21.96 -5.64 -19.54
N LEU A 223 22.10 -4.67 -18.64
CA LEU A 223 22.71 -3.36 -18.90
C LEU A 223 24.24 -3.35 -18.75
N GLY A 224 24.86 -4.49 -18.39
CA GLY A 224 26.31 -4.61 -18.25
C GLY A 224 26.87 -4.26 -16.86
N TYR A 225 26.02 -4.12 -15.84
CA TYR A 225 26.50 -3.90 -14.47
C TYR A 225 26.88 -5.23 -13.80
N SER A 226 28.10 -5.32 -13.27
CA SER A 226 28.58 -6.51 -12.55
C SER A 226 28.11 -6.59 -11.10
N ASN A 227 27.89 -5.44 -10.45
CA ASN A 227 27.53 -5.35 -9.03
C ASN A 227 26.02 -5.08 -8.85
N THR A 228 25.21 -6.14 -8.91
CA THR A 228 23.75 -6.04 -8.73
C THR A 228 23.34 -5.56 -7.34
N HIS A 229 24.19 -5.80 -6.33
CA HIS A 229 23.97 -5.44 -4.93
C HIS A 229 23.71 -3.93 -4.70
N ILE A 230 24.31 -3.05 -5.51
CA ILE A 230 24.12 -1.60 -5.37
C ILE A 230 22.65 -1.23 -5.58
N PHE A 231 22.01 -1.80 -6.61
CA PHE A 231 20.61 -1.51 -6.92
C PHE A 231 19.66 -2.11 -5.89
N VAL A 232 19.94 -3.31 -5.40
CA VAL A 232 19.15 -3.97 -4.34
C VAL A 232 19.20 -3.15 -3.04
N SER A 233 20.39 -2.68 -2.65
CA SER A 233 20.57 -1.80 -1.49
C SER A 233 19.83 -0.48 -1.67
N MET A 234 19.92 0.12 -2.85
CA MET A 234 19.24 1.38 -3.17
C MET A 234 17.72 1.24 -3.08
N ILE A 235 17.12 0.22 -3.71
CA ILE A 235 15.68 -0.04 -3.58
C ILE A 235 15.29 -0.21 -2.11
N SER A 236 16.09 -0.91 -1.31
CA SER A 236 15.77 -1.16 0.10
C SER A 236 15.70 0.13 0.92
N ILE A 237 16.68 1.03 0.74
CA ILE A 237 16.69 2.36 1.38
C ILE A 237 15.45 3.16 0.98
N TRP A 238 15.22 3.28 -0.32
CA TRP A 238 14.13 4.11 -0.84
C TRP A 238 12.76 3.53 -0.53
N ASN A 239 12.64 2.20 -0.41
CA ASN A 239 11.45 1.53 0.12
C ASN A 239 11.16 1.93 1.57
N PHE A 240 12.19 1.87 2.42
CA PHE A 240 12.06 2.31 3.79
C PHE A 240 11.63 3.79 3.88
N LEU A 241 12.32 4.68 3.17
CA LEU A 241 11.97 6.11 3.13
C LEU A 241 10.58 6.33 2.55
N GLY A 242 10.18 5.56 1.54
CA GLY A 242 8.86 5.56 0.94
C GLY A 242 7.77 5.21 1.94
N ARG A 243 7.99 4.21 2.80
CA ARG A 243 7.05 3.84 3.87
C ARG A 243 6.86 4.98 4.87
N VAL A 244 7.96 5.58 5.33
CA VAL A 244 7.94 6.71 6.27
C VAL A 244 7.25 7.92 5.66
N ALA A 245 7.67 8.31 4.45
CA ALA A 245 7.11 9.46 3.74
C ALA A 245 5.63 9.24 3.40
N GLY A 246 5.28 8.08 2.85
CA GLY A 246 3.90 7.74 2.48
C GLY A 246 2.96 7.74 3.68
N GLY A 247 3.38 7.17 4.81
CA GLY A 247 2.62 7.21 6.06
C GLY A 247 2.42 8.66 6.54
N TYR A 248 3.51 9.44 6.65
CA TYR A 248 3.48 10.81 7.15
C TYR A 248 2.65 11.75 6.27
N PHE A 249 2.88 11.72 4.96
CA PHE A 249 2.12 12.56 4.01
C PHE A 249 0.64 12.18 3.99
N SER A 250 0.31 10.89 4.06
CA SER A 250 -1.10 10.46 4.11
C SER A 250 -1.81 10.96 5.37
N GLU A 251 -1.12 11.00 6.50
CA GLU A 251 -1.66 11.54 7.76
C GLU A 251 -1.89 13.04 7.66
N ASN A 252 -0.91 13.78 7.12
CA ASN A 252 -1.04 15.22 6.93
C ASN A 252 -2.19 15.58 5.97
N ILE A 253 -2.38 14.81 4.89
CA ILE A 253 -3.48 15.03 3.94
C ILE A 253 -4.84 14.91 4.63
N VAL A 254 -5.02 13.88 5.46
CA VAL A 254 -6.27 13.67 6.20
C VAL A 254 -6.45 14.74 7.27
N LYS A 255 -5.41 15.00 8.08
CA LYS A 255 -5.47 15.93 9.23
C LYS A 255 -5.70 17.38 8.83
N TYR A 256 -5.04 17.87 7.79
CA TYR A 256 -5.10 19.29 7.41
C TYR A 256 -6.11 19.59 6.32
N TYR A 257 -6.40 18.64 5.42
CA TYR A 257 -7.28 18.88 4.26
C TYR A 257 -8.56 18.05 4.28
N ALA A 258 -8.78 17.19 5.29
CA ALA A 258 -9.91 16.25 5.37
C ALA A 258 -10.15 15.46 4.06
N TYR A 259 -9.06 15.16 3.36
CA TYR A 259 -9.10 14.59 2.01
C TYR A 259 -8.71 13.10 2.02
N PRO A 260 -9.25 12.25 1.14
CA PRO A 260 -9.03 10.80 1.19
C PRO A 260 -7.57 10.38 1.05
N ARG A 261 -7.10 9.44 1.90
CA ARG A 261 -5.76 8.84 1.80
C ARG A 261 -5.42 8.25 0.42
N PRO A 262 -6.35 7.65 -0.35
CA PRO A 262 -6.05 7.12 -1.68
C PRO A 262 -5.50 8.16 -2.67
N VAL A 263 -5.55 9.46 -2.36
CA VAL A 263 -4.90 10.52 -3.15
C VAL A 263 -3.39 10.41 -3.09
N ALA A 264 -2.84 10.13 -1.90
CA ALA A 264 -1.41 9.89 -1.74
C ALA A 264 -0.99 8.65 -2.53
N MET A 265 -1.82 7.61 -2.55
CA MET A 265 -1.61 6.41 -3.37
C MET A 265 -1.62 6.76 -4.86
N ALA A 266 -2.58 7.55 -5.34
CA ALA A 266 -2.64 8.02 -6.72
C ALA A 266 -1.39 8.83 -7.12
N ALA A 267 -0.94 9.75 -6.28
CA ALA A 267 0.27 10.54 -6.53
C ALA A 267 1.51 9.65 -6.68
N VAL A 268 1.65 8.65 -5.80
CA VAL A 268 2.75 7.68 -5.86
C VAL A 268 2.70 6.84 -7.15
N GLN A 269 1.51 6.45 -7.61
CA GLN A 269 1.35 5.69 -8.85
C GLN A 269 1.81 6.47 -10.09
N VAL A 270 1.60 7.78 -10.11
CA VAL A 270 2.12 8.66 -11.17
C VAL A 270 3.65 8.70 -11.15
N VAL A 271 4.25 8.81 -9.97
CA VAL A 271 5.71 8.79 -9.82
C VAL A 271 6.30 7.45 -10.31
N MET A 272 5.65 6.33 -9.98
CA MET A 272 6.05 5.02 -10.47
C MET A 272 5.89 4.89 -11.98
N ALA A 273 4.78 5.36 -12.55
CA ALA A 273 4.56 5.36 -14.01
C ALA A 273 5.67 6.15 -14.73
N PHE A 274 6.01 7.34 -14.23
CA PHE A 274 7.10 8.14 -14.79
C PHE A 274 8.44 7.39 -14.74
N ALA A 275 8.76 6.74 -13.63
CA ALA A 275 9.99 5.97 -13.48
C ALA A 275 10.10 4.81 -14.49
N LEU A 276 9.02 4.05 -14.66
CA LEU A 276 8.94 2.93 -15.58
C LEU A 276 9.02 3.39 -17.04
N PHE A 277 8.33 4.49 -17.36
CA PHE A 277 8.40 5.12 -18.68
C PHE A 277 9.83 5.61 -18.99
N PHE A 278 10.48 6.27 -18.04
CA PHE A 278 11.86 6.76 -18.20
C PHE A 278 12.84 5.60 -18.43
N TYR A 279 12.63 4.46 -17.76
CA TYR A 279 13.40 3.24 -18.05
C TYR A 279 13.10 2.69 -19.45
N ALA A 280 11.84 2.65 -19.85
CA ALA A 280 11.43 2.15 -21.16
C ALA A 280 12.07 2.92 -22.32
N MET A 281 12.33 4.22 -22.16
CA MET A 281 13.05 5.04 -23.14
C MET A 281 14.52 4.66 -23.34
N GLY A 282 15.10 3.82 -22.46
CA GLY A 282 16.48 3.36 -22.59
C GLY A 282 17.53 4.44 -22.32
N CYS A 283 17.19 5.50 -21.57
CA CYS A 283 18.13 6.57 -21.24
C CYS A 283 19.33 6.06 -20.41
N PRO A 284 20.54 6.63 -20.59
CA PRO A 284 21.69 6.30 -19.76
C PRO A 284 21.40 6.54 -18.27
N GLY A 285 21.76 5.59 -17.41
CA GLY A 285 21.52 5.70 -15.96
C GLY A 285 20.06 5.49 -15.52
N SER A 286 19.16 5.06 -16.42
CA SER A 286 17.74 4.85 -16.10
C SER A 286 17.49 3.85 -14.97
N ILE A 287 18.37 2.85 -14.80
CA ILE A 287 18.28 1.88 -13.70
C ILE A 287 18.43 2.52 -12.31
N TYR A 288 19.20 3.61 -12.19
CA TYR A 288 19.31 4.35 -10.93
C TYR A 288 18.00 5.07 -10.62
N VAL A 289 17.45 5.78 -11.60
CA VAL A 289 16.18 6.49 -11.47
C VAL A 289 15.04 5.53 -11.14
N VAL A 290 14.96 4.40 -11.85
CA VAL A 290 13.89 3.41 -11.62
C VAL A 290 13.99 2.81 -10.22
N SER A 291 15.19 2.48 -9.74
CA SER A 291 15.38 1.91 -8.41
C SER A 291 15.00 2.88 -7.29
N VAL A 292 15.33 4.17 -7.43
CA VAL A 292 14.97 5.22 -6.46
C VAL A 292 13.45 5.41 -6.40
N LEU A 293 12.83 5.66 -7.56
CA LEU A 293 11.42 6.03 -7.64
C LEU A 293 10.49 4.83 -7.39
N ILE A 294 10.85 3.63 -7.86
CA ILE A 294 10.10 2.40 -7.54
C ILE A 294 10.27 2.01 -6.09
N GLY A 295 11.48 2.16 -5.51
CA GLY A 295 11.69 1.96 -4.08
C GLY A 295 10.75 2.86 -3.27
N LEU A 296 10.82 4.18 -3.48
CA LEU A 296 9.94 5.16 -2.82
C LEU A 296 8.46 4.83 -3.01
N GLY A 297 8.05 4.56 -4.24
CA GLY A 297 6.63 4.38 -4.54
C GLY A 297 6.07 3.06 -4.04
N TYR A 298 6.81 1.97 -4.18
CA TYR A 298 6.42 0.67 -3.64
C TYR A 298 6.35 0.73 -2.11
N GLY A 299 7.34 1.34 -1.46
CA GLY A 299 7.33 1.55 0.00
C GLY A 299 6.12 2.35 0.48
N ALA A 300 5.80 3.46 -0.19
CA ALA A 300 4.66 4.30 0.17
C ALA A 300 3.32 3.56 0.08
N HIS A 301 3.12 2.69 -0.93
CA HIS A 301 1.92 1.85 -1.03
C HIS A 301 1.71 1.00 0.24
N TRP A 302 2.77 0.36 0.74
CA TRP A 302 2.68 -0.50 1.94
C TRP A 302 2.37 0.25 3.23
N ALA A 303 2.64 1.56 3.28
CA ALA A 303 2.26 2.40 4.43
C ALA A 303 0.84 2.95 4.31
N ILE A 304 0.40 3.35 3.11
CA ILE A 304 -0.89 4.02 2.89
C ILE A 304 -2.06 3.03 2.91
N VAL A 305 -1.89 1.85 2.31
CA VAL A 305 -2.96 0.85 2.16
C VAL A 305 -3.57 0.41 3.49
N PRO A 306 -2.81 -0.02 4.52
CA PRO A 306 -3.42 -0.44 5.80
C PRO A 306 -4.23 0.69 6.45
N ALA A 307 -3.74 1.93 6.39
CA ALA A 307 -4.45 3.09 6.93
C ALA A 307 -5.74 3.40 6.15
N ALA A 308 -5.71 3.34 4.82
CA ALA A 308 -6.90 3.57 4.00
C ALA A 308 -7.99 2.49 4.24
N VAL A 309 -7.59 1.24 4.47
CA VAL A 309 -8.50 0.11 4.67
C VAL A 309 -9.16 0.16 6.03
N SER A 310 -8.40 0.46 7.08
CA SER A 310 -8.96 0.59 8.44
C SER A 310 -9.97 1.72 8.53
N GLU A 311 -9.76 2.82 7.82
CA GLU A 311 -10.68 3.96 7.77
C GLU A 311 -11.94 3.68 6.93
N LEU A 312 -11.82 2.97 5.81
CA LEU A 312 -12.96 2.72 4.92
C LEU A 312 -13.85 1.56 5.38
N PHE A 313 -13.25 0.52 5.96
CA PHE A 313 -13.92 -0.75 6.29
C PHE A 313 -13.93 -1.09 7.79
N GLY A 314 -13.35 -0.24 8.62
CA GLY A 314 -13.30 -0.41 10.08
C GLY A 314 -12.23 -1.39 10.56
N LEU A 315 -12.16 -1.55 11.88
CA LEU A 315 -11.10 -2.32 12.56
C LEU A 315 -11.53 -3.74 12.91
N LYS A 316 -12.85 -4.01 12.97
CA LYS A 316 -13.40 -5.30 13.44
C LYS A 316 -12.86 -6.52 12.69
N SER A 317 -12.74 -6.46 11.37
CA SER A 317 -12.19 -7.55 10.53
C SER A 317 -10.94 -7.10 9.77
N PHE A 318 -10.22 -6.11 10.30
CA PHE A 318 -9.07 -5.49 9.63
C PHE A 318 -8.01 -6.50 9.20
N GLY A 319 -7.63 -7.43 10.07
CA GLY A 319 -6.63 -8.44 9.74
C GLY A 319 -7.00 -9.28 8.51
N ALA A 320 -8.27 -9.68 8.39
CA ALA A 320 -8.74 -10.44 7.22
C ALA A 320 -8.80 -9.57 5.95
N LEU A 321 -9.30 -8.34 6.06
CA LEU A 321 -9.42 -7.39 4.96
C LEU A 321 -8.05 -7.01 4.39
N TYR A 322 -7.13 -6.66 5.27
CA TYR A 322 -5.78 -6.27 4.91
C TYR A 322 -5.02 -7.44 4.28
N ASN A 323 -5.04 -8.62 4.90
CA ASN A 323 -4.37 -9.80 4.32
C ASN A 323 -4.92 -10.16 2.94
N PHE A 324 -6.24 -10.07 2.73
CA PHE A 324 -6.81 -10.27 1.39
C PHE A 324 -6.28 -9.24 0.39
N LEU A 325 -6.18 -7.97 0.77
CA LEU A 325 -5.59 -6.94 -0.09
C LEU A 325 -4.11 -7.19 -0.36
N THR A 326 -3.34 -7.68 0.62
CA THR A 326 -1.92 -8.00 0.39
C THR A 326 -1.71 -9.08 -0.66
N LEU A 327 -2.70 -9.97 -0.92
CA LEU A 327 -2.66 -10.95 -2.02
C LEU A 327 -2.59 -10.29 -3.40
N ALA A 328 -2.96 -9.02 -3.53
CA ALA A 328 -2.85 -8.29 -4.79
C ALA A 328 -1.40 -8.21 -5.29
N SER A 329 -0.42 -8.07 -4.40
CA SER A 329 1.00 -7.94 -4.77
C SER A 329 1.55 -9.23 -5.41
N PRO A 330 1.45 -10.42 -4.78
CA PRO A 330 1.86 -11.67 -5.43
C PRO A 330 0.99 -12.00 -6.65
N ALA A 331 -0.32 -11.71 -6.65
CA ALA A 331 -1.14 -11.87 -7.85
C ALA A 331 -0.62 -11.03 -9.03
N GLY A 332 -0.23 -9.78 -8.77
CA GLY A 332 0.38 -8.90 -9.76
C GLY A 332 1.75 -9.41 -10.24
N SER A 333 2.66 -9.75 -9.32
CA SER A 333 3.99 -10.26 -9.69
C SER A 333 3.91 -11.57 -10.49
N LEU A 334 3.03 -12.52 -10.13
CA LEU A 334 2.88 -13.76 -10.89
C LEU A 334 2.54 -13.51 -12.36
N ILE A 335 1.68 -12.54 -12.65
CA ILE A 335 1.29 -12.18 -14.01
C ILE A 335 2.39 -11.35 -14.69
N PHE A 336 2.85 -10.30 -14.02
CA PHE A 336 3.72 -9.29 -14.63
C PHE A 336 5.18 -9.72 -14.68
N SER A 337 5.71 -10.30 -13.60
CA SER A 337 7.05 -10.87 -13.54
C SER A 337 7.10 -12.23 -14.22
N GLY A 338 6.20 -13.13 -13.82
CA GLY A 338 6.24 -14.54 -14.22
C GLY A 338 5.83 -14.82 -15.66
N VAL A 339 4.94 -14.01 -16.26
CA VAL A 339 4.47 -14.21 -17.65
C VAL A 339 4.97 -13.13 -18.59
N ILE A 340 4.79 -11.84 -18.24
CA ILE A 340 5.11 -10.73 -19.15
C ILE A 340 6.62 -10.49 -19.21
N ALA A 341 7.27 -10.25 -18.06
CA ALA A 341 8.68 -9.88 -18.01
C ALA A 341 9.59 -11.02 -18.49
N SER A 342 9.42 -12.22 -17.93
CA SER A 342 10.15 -13.42 -18.33
C SER A 342 9.94 -13.75 -19.82
N GLY A 343 8.69 -13.74 -20.30
CA GLY A 343 8.37 -14.07 -21.68
C GLY A 343 8.99 -13.10 -22.69
N ILE A 344 8.95 -11.80 -22.41
CA ILE A 344 9.60 -10.78 -23.25
C ILE A 344 11.12 -10.92 -23.20
N TYR A 345 11.70 -11.14 -22.02
CA TYR A 345 13.14 -11.32 -21.86
C TYR A 345 13.65 -12.53 -22.66
N ASP A 346 13.00 -13.69 -22.51
CA ASP A 346 13.36 -14.93 -23.20
C ASP A 346 13.20 -14.81 -24.72
N TYR A 347 12.15 -14.12 -25.18
CA TYR A 347 11.95 -13.85 -26.61
C TYR A 347 13.10 -13.05 -27.20
N GLN A 348 13.53 -11.99 -26.53
CA GLN A 348 14.63 -11.15 -27.00
C GLN A 348 15.99 -11.84 -26.87
N ALA A 349 16.20 -12.61 -25.80
CA ALA A 349 17.41 -13.41 -25.63
C ALA A 349 17.58 -14.41 -26.80
N LYS A 350 16.48 -15.06 -27.24
CA LYS A 350 16.49 -15.96 -28.41
C LYS A 350 16.86 -15.23 -29.69
N GLN A 351 16.23 -14.10 -29.98
CA GLN A 351 16.52 -13.32 -31.18
C GLN A 351 17.99 -12.86 -31.23
N GLN A 352 18.54 -12.40 -30.10
CA GLN A 352 19.95 -11.99 -30.04
C GLN A 352 20.90 -13.16 -30.27
N HIS A 353 20.57 -14.34 -29.75
CA HIS A 353 21.36 -15.54 -29.95
C HIS A 353 21.36 -16.00 -31.42
N GLU A 354 20.19 -16.01 -32.06
CA GLU A 354 20.04 -16.36 -33.48
C GLU A 354 20.82 -15.39 -34.39
N HIS A 355 20.71 -14.08 -34.15
CA HIS A 355 21.47 -13.08 -34.89
C HIS A 355 22.99 -13.24 -34.71
N ARG A 356 23.45 -13.57 -33.49
CA ARG A 356 24.88 -13.84 -33.24
C ARG A 356 25.35 -15.05 -34.05
N ILE A 357 24.63 -16.16 -34.02
CA ILE A 357 24.98 -17.39 -34.79
C ILE A 357 25.03 -17.09 -36.30
N GLN A 358 24.06 -16.34 -36.83
CA GLN A 358 24.03 -16.02 -38.26
C GLN A 358 25.19 -15.09 -38.67
N SER A 359 25.58 -14.17 -37.80
CA SER A 359 26.72 -13.26 -38.04
C SER A 359 28.09 -13.94 -37.95
N SER A 360 28.24 -14.97 -37.10
CA SER A 360 29.47 -15.77 -36.99
C SER A 360 29.55 -16.90 -38.03
N GLY A 361 28.47 -17.20 -38.75
CA GLY A 361 28.42 -18.19 -39.83
C GLY A 361 28.99 -17.73 -41.19
N LEU A 362 29.49 -16.49 -41.32
CA LEU A 362 29.98 -15.93 -42.59
C LEU A 362 31.52 -15.94 -42.75
N GLY A 363 32.24 -16.90 -42.15
CA GLY A 363 33.67 -17.06 -42.42
C GLY A 363 34.35 -18.17 -41.60
N LEU A 364 34.72 -19.26 -42.28
CA LEU A 364 35.43 -20.46 -41.80
C LEU A 364 34.65 -21.37 -40.85
N GLY A 365 34.32 -22.57 -41.36
CA GLY A 365 33.70 -23.68 -40.62
C GLY A 365 34.59 -24.30 -39.54
N VAL A 366 34.96 -23.51 -38.54
CA VAL A 366 35.40 -23.99 -37.24
C VAL A 366 34.17 -24.03 -36.35
N PRO A 367 33.80 -25.18 -35.75
CA PRO A 367 32.80 -25.19 -34.70
C PRO A 367 33.43 -24.52 -33.48
N LEU A 368 33.37 -23.17 -33.45
CA LEU A 368 33.66 -22.44 -32.22
C LEU A 368 32.62 -22.93 -31.23
N VAL A 369 33.08 -23.64 -30.21
CA VAL A 369 32.30 -23.91 -29.00
C VAL A 369 31.94 -22.53 -28.45
N VAL A 370 30.79 -21.99 -28.88
CA VAL A 370 30.10 -20.93 -28.17
C VAL A 370 29.72 -21.62 -26.88
N LYS A 371 30.61 -21.43 -25.90
CA LYS A 371 30.41 -21.75 -24.49
C LYS A 371 28.95 -21.49 -24.18
N ASP A 372 28.29 -22.40 -23.46
CA ASP A 372 26.89 -22.33 -23.03
C ASP A 372 26.58 -21.02 -22.26
N ASP A 373 26.64 -19.88 -22.95
CA ASP A 373 26.14 -18.61 -22.49
C ASP A 373 24.64 -18.80 -22.61
N PHE A 374 24.06 -19.25 -21.50
CA PHE A 374 22.63 -19.25 -21.22
C PHE A 374 21.99 -18.05 -21.93
N LEU A 375 20.81 -18.25 -22.53
CA LEU A 375 20.02 -17.23 -23.22
C LEU A 375 19.91 -15.94 -22.38
N THR A 376 20.92 -15.07 -22.52
CA THR A 376 21.10 -13.86 -21.74
C THR A 376 20.88 -12.71 -22.70
N CYS A 377 19.94 -11.86 -22.34
CA CYS A 377 19.60 -10.69 -23.14
C CYS A 377 20.46 -9.51 -22.69
N TYR A 378 21.03 -8.81 -23.66
CA TYR A 378 21.85 -7.61 -23.44
C TYR A 378 21.17 -6.36 -23.99
N GLY A 379 21.34 -5.25 -23.27
CA GLY A 379 20.81 -3.94 -23.61
C GLY A 379 19.48 -3.61 -22.95
N SER A 380 19.09 -2.33 -23.03
CA SER A 380 17.84 -1.84 -22.48
C SER A 380 16.59 -2.45 -23.14
N ILE A 381 16.74 -2.98 -24.35
CA ILE A 381 15.67 -3.60 -25.12
C ILE A 381 15.00 -4.75 -24.34
N CYS A 382 15.78 -5.51 -23.57
CA CYS A 382 15.37 -6.70 -22.81
C CYS A 382 14.18 -6.46 -21.87
N TYR A 383 14.12 -5.26 -21.30
CA TYR A 383 13.06 -4.86 -20.36
C TYR A 383 12.30 -3.61 -20.81
N SER A 384 12.69 -2.94 -21.91
CA SER A 384 12.07 -1.69 -22.37
C SER A 384 10.57 -1.86 -22.61
N LEU A 385 10.16 -2.90 -23.36
CA LEU A 385 8.75 -3.16 -23.63
C LEU A 385 7.98 -3.51 -22.36
N THR A 386 8.55 -4.37 -21.51
CA THR A 386 7.98 -4.74 -20.20
C THR A 386 7.70 -3.50 -19.37
N MET A 387 8.68 -2.59 -19.24
CA MET A 387 8.55 -1.38 -18.43
C MET A 387 7.55 -0.39 -19.05
N GLY A 388 7.46 -0.32 -20.38
CA GLY A 388 6.41 0.45 -21.06
C GLY A 388 5.00 -0.05 -20.75
N ILE A 389 4.80 -1.37 -20.77
CA ILE A 389 3.52 -2.00 -20.38
C ILE A 389 3.21 -1.70 -18.92
N MET A 390 4.16 -1.92 -18.01
CA MET A 390 3.99 -1.66 -16.57
C MET A 390 3.68 -0.18 -16.29
N SER A 391 4.31 0.75 -17.02
CA SER A 391 3.99 2.18 -16.94
C SER A 391 2.53 2.45 -17.28
N GLY A 392 2.02 1.84 -18.36
CA GLY A 392 0.60 1.93 -18.74
C GLY A 392 -0.33 1.38 -17.65
N LEU A 393 0.03 0.25 -17.04
CA LEU A 393 -0.72 -0.34 -15.94
C LEU A 393 -0.73 0.56 -14.69
N CYS A 394 0.38 1.24 -14.37
CA CYS A 394 0.43 2.23 -13.30
C CYS A 394 -0.49 3.45 -13.57
N ILE A 395 -0.62 3.88 -14.83
CA ILE A 395 -1.57 4.95 -15.20
C ILE A 395 -3.03 4.47 -15.02
N ILE A 396 -3.34 3.23 -15.39
CA ILE A 396 -4.66 2.64 -15.14
C ILE A 396 -4.91 2.56 -13.62
N ALA A 397 -3.91 2.15 -12.84
CA ALA A 397 -3.99 2.13 -11.38
C ALA A 397 -4.29 3.53 -10.80
N PHE A 398 -3.63 4.57 -11.32
CA PHE A 398 -3.91 5.97 -10.96
C PHE A 398 -5.38 6.33 -11.21
N ILE A 399 -5.93 5.97 -12.36
CA ILE A 399 -7.35 6.23 -12.69
C ILE A 399 -8.26 5.51 -11.69
N LEU A 400 -8.00 4.24 -11.38
CA LEU A 400 -8.77 3.48 -10.39
C LEU A 400 -8.70 4.13 -8.99
N SER A 401 -7.51 4.55 -8.55
CA SER A 401 -7.33 5.27 -7.30
C SER A 401 -8.13 6.58 -7.29
N MET A 402 -8.09 7.36 -8.37
CA MET A 402 -8.85 8.60 -8.48
C MET A 402 -10.37 8.37 -8.43
N ILE A 403 -10.87 7.26 -9.00
CA ILE A 403 -12.27 6.86 -8.86
C ILE A 403 -12.59 6.59 -7.38
N VAL A 404 -11.72 5.89 -6.65
CA VAL A 404 -11.89 5.65 -5.20
C VAL A 404 -11.90 6.97 -4.45
N VAL A 405 -10.99 7.90 -4.75
CA VAL A 405 -10.95 9.23 -4.13
C VAL A 405 -12.28 9.96 -4.35
N HIS A 406 -12.77 9.99 -5.58
CA HIS A 406 -14.03 10.67 -5.89
C HIS A 406 -15.21 10.07 -5.10
N ARG A 407 -15.27 8.74 -4.99
CA ARG A 407 -16.34 8.04 -4.25
C ARG A 407 -16.21 8.18 -2.73
N THR A 408 -15.01 8.34 -2.20
CA THR A 408 -14.76 8.37 -0.74
C THR A 408 -14.62 9.78 -0.18
N LYS A 409 -14.52 10.82 -1.03
CA LYS A 409 -14.40 12.23 -0.61
C LYS A 409 -15.46 12.66 0.41
N ARG A 410 -16.74 12.29 0.20
CA ARG A 410 -17.84 12.63 1.12
C ARG A 410 -17.68 11.97 2.49
N VAL A 411 -17.18 10.73 2.52
CA VAL A 411 -16.97 9.96 3.77
C VAL A 411 -15.84 10.57 4.59
N TYR A 412 -14.72 10.91 3.95
CA TYR A 412 -13.59 11.57 4.63
C TYR A 412 -13.97 12.96 5.16
N ALA A 413 -14.77 13.72 4.40
CA ALA A 413 -15.30 15.00 4.88
C ALA A 413 -16.23 14.84 6.09
N GLN A 414 -16.97 13.73 6.21
CA GLN A 414 -17.80 13.46 7.40
C GLN A 414 -16.97 12.98 8.60
N LEU A 415 -15.90 12.20 8.37
CA LEU A 415 -15.03 11.67 9.42
C LEU A 415 -14.10 12.72 10.01
N TYR A 416 -13.55 13.60 9.18
CA TYR A 416 -12.50 14.56 9.55
C TYR A 416 -12.88 16.02 9.31
N GLY A 417 -14.04 16.29 8.70
CA GLY A 417 -14.51 17.66 8.54
C GLY A 417 -14.83 18.27 9.89
N THR A 418 -14.21 19.41 10.16
CA THR A 418 -14.64 20.27 11.27
C THR A 418 -16.10 20.66 11.04
N PRO A 419 -17.00 20.50 12.03
CA PRO A 419 -18.31 21.13 11.94
C PRO A 419 -18.07 22.63 11.78
N LEU A 420 -18.56 23.20 10.69
CA LEU A 420 -18.63 24.66 10.54
C LEU A 420 -19.41 25.19 11.74
N ALA A 421 -18.69 25.86 12.64
CA ALA A 421 -19.24 26.58 13.79
C ALA A 421 -19.95 27.85 13.33
#